data_AF-A0A919D8F4-F1
#
_entry.id   AF-A0A919D8F4-F1
#
_cell.length_a   1.000
_cell.length_b   1.000
_cell.length_c   1.000
_cell.angle_alpha   90.00
_cell.angle_beta   90.00
_cell.angle_gamma   90.00
#
_symmetry.space_group_name_H-M   'P 1'
#
loop_
_entity.id
_entity.type
_entity.pdbx_description
1 polymer ?
#
loop_
_entity_poly.entity_id
_entity_poly.type
_entity_poly.pdbx_seq_one_letter_code
_entity_poly.pdbx_strand_id
1 'polypeptide(L)'
;MKKLPEVTLAFWIMKIAATTLGETAGDLFAQTLKLGYFLTTIALFLVFVVTLVVQLRSARYNPFFYWTVILSTSMAGTTMSDFMNRDASTKYLSNGTTRLGWGPQGLGLGYPEGAAILISLLLLIFLGWKLSGMTFQITEIVTFRGEALFWSAILVSNTLGTSMGDFLSDSSGLGYLGGAALVTGLLLVLVLLMKVPAVPNVLLFWIAFVLTRPLGATAGDLLTKPTAKGGLDLGTQGSSAVLLAVLFGLMAYAHLKERRAAAAPEAGPEAEAVQPQRADHR
;
A
#
# COMPACT_ATOMS: atom_id res chain seq x y z
N MET A 1 -17.31 1.35 -15.95
CA MET A 1 -17.09 0.01 -15.36
C MET A 1 -16.10 0.16 -14.21
N LYS A 2 -16.30 -0.55 -13.09
CA LYS A 2 -15.39 -0.45 -11.92
C LYS A 2 -14.00 -0.96 -12.29
N LYS A 3 -12.96 -0.23 -11.88
CA LYS A 3 -11.54 -0.60 -12.08
C LYS A 3 -10.76 -0.80 -10.78
N LEU A 4 -11.41 -0.63 -9.63
CA LEU A 4 -10.82 -0.72 -8.30
C LEU A 4 -11.49 -1.86 -7.50
N PRO A 5 -10.75 -2.52 -6.59
CA PRO A 5 -11.23 -3.70 -5.87
C PRO A 5 -12.34 -3.38 -4.86
N GLU A 6 -13.08 -4.41 -4.46
CA GLU A 6 -13.92 -4.36 -3.27
C GLU A 6 -13.08 -4.38 -1.98
N VAL A 7 -13.48 -3.58 -1.00
CA VAL A 7 -12.77 -3.44 0.28
C VAL A 7 -13.20 -4.57 1.22
N THR A 8 -12.54 -5.73 1.09
CA THR A 8 -12.75 -6.91 1.94
C THR A 8 -11.60 -7.11 2.93
N LEU A 9 -11.69 -8.09 3.82
CA LEU A 9 -10.55 -8.48 4.66
C LEU A 9 -9.34 -8.91 3.82
N ALA A 10 -9.56 -9.61 2.70
CA ALA A 10 -8.51 -10.02 1.79
C ALA A 10 -7.78 -8.83 1.15
N PHE A 11 -8.51 -7.74 0.85
CA PHE A 11 -7.93 -6.49 0.38
C PHE A 11 -6.91 -5.94 1.39
N TRP A 12 -7.25 -5.90 2.68
CA TRP A 12 -6.36 -5.39 3.72
C TRP A 12 -5.13 -6.27 3.92
N ILE A 13 -5.30 -7.60 3.90
CA ILE A 13 -4.17 -8.55 4.01
C ILE A 13 -3.20 -8.38 2.84
N MET A 14 -3.71 -8.39 1.60
CA MET A 14 -2.89 -8.18 0.42
C MET A 14 -2.21 -6.82 0.43
N LYS A 15 -2.90 -5.78 0.94
CA LYS A 15 -2.32 -4.46 1.06
C LYS A 15 -1.16 -4.41 2.03
N ILE A 16 -1.30 -4.99 3.22
CA ILE A 16 -0.21 -5.07 4.20
C ILE A 16 0.96 -5.86 3.60
N ALA A 17 0.71 -7.00 2.96
CA ALA A 17 1.76 -7.77 2.29
C ALA A 17 2.47 -6.95 1.20
N ALA A 18 1.72 -6.21 0.38
CA ALA A 18 2.26 -5.37 -0.69
C ALA A 18 3.07 -4.17 -0.15
N THR A 19 2.64 -3.54 0.95
CA THR A 19 3.38 -2.43 1.55
C THR A 19 4.64 -2.89 2.27
N THR A 20 4.60 -4.01 2.98
CA THR A 20 5.79 -4.63 3.58
C THR A 20 6.77 -5.08 2.50
N LEU A 21 6.28 -5.71 1.42
CA LEU A 21 7.11 -6.06 0.28
C LEU A 21 7.70 -4.82 -0.39
N GLY A 22 6.91 -3.76 -0.55
CA GLY A 22 7.37 -2.50 -1.14
C GLY A 22 8.55 -1.90 -0.39
N GLU A 23 8.51 -1.96 0.94
CA GLU A 23 9.62 -1.54 1.80
C GLU A 23 10.86 -2.38 1.58
N THR A 24 10.74 -3.69 1.81
CA THR A 24 11.87 -4.62 1.73
C THR A 24 12.49 -4.69 0.34
N ALA A 25 11.68 -4.57 -0.72
CA ALA A 25 12.15 -4.53 -2.10
C ALA A 25 12.81 -3.18 -2.44
N GLY A 26 12.27 -2.06 -1.98
CA GLY A 26 12.91 -0.75 -2.14
C GLY A 26 14.32 -0.74 -1.54
N ASP A 27 14.43 -1.25 -0.31
CA ASP A 27 15.70 -1.41 0.41
C ASP A 27 16.63 -2.43 -0.24
N LEU A 28 16.09 -3.51 -0.80
CA LEU A 28 16.86 -4.47 -1.59
C LEU A 28 17.56 -3.77 -2.75
N PHE A 29 16.84 -3.00 -3.56
CA PHE A 29 17.42 -2.31 -4.71
C PHE A 29 18.40 -1.20 -4.28
N ALA A 30 17.99 -0.35 -3.33
CA ALA A 30 18.79 0.81 -2.93
C ALA A 30 20.05 0.41 -2.15
N GLN A 31 19.89 -0.42 -1.10
CA GLN A 31 20.94 -0.72 -0.13
C GLN A 31 21.68 -2.01 -0.47
N THR A 32 20.96 -3.10 -0.74
CA THR A 32 21.57 -4.43 -0.87
C THR A 32 22.24 -4.62 -2.22
N LEU A 33 21.59 -4.21 -3.30
CA LEU A 33 22.17 -4.17 -4.65
C LEU A 33 23.07 -2.94 -4.86
N LYS A 34 23.17 -2.06 -3.86
CA LYS A 34 24.04 -0.87 -3.85
C LYS A 34 23.81 0.05 -5.06
N LEU A 35 22.58 0.15 -5.56
CA LEU A 35 22.23 1.10 -6.62
C LEU A 35 22.19 2.54 -6.11
N GLY A 36 21.98 2.73 -4.80
CA GLY A 36 21.85 4.04 -4.17
C GLY A 36 20.42 4.57 -4.27
N TYR A 37 20.05 5.44 -3.33
CA TYR A 37 18.67 5.94 -3.25
C TYR A 37 18.28 6.71 -4.52
N PHE A 38 19.11 7.64 -5.01
CA PHE A 38 18.80 8.45 -6.19
C PHE A 38 18.42 7.63 -7.44
N LEU A 39 19.32 6.74 -7.88
CA LEU A 39 19.08 5.95 -9.08
C LEU A 39 17.90 5.00 -8.90
N THR A 40 17.77 4.41 -7.70
CA THR A 40 16.67 3.50 -7.40
C THR A 40 15.32 4.22 -7.39
N THR A 41 15.24 5.42 -6.83
CA THR A 41 14.05 6.28 -6.86
C THR A 41 13.62 6.56 -8.29
N ILE A 42 14.55 6.95 -9.17
CA ILE A 42 14.24 7.20 -10.59
C ILE A 42 13.74 5.93 -11.27
N ALA A 43 14.46 4.81 -11.10
CA ALA A 43 14.11 3.55 -11.75
C ALA A 43 12.73 3.03 -11.30
N LEU A 44 12.47 3.00 -9.99
CA LEU A 44 11.20 2.51 -9.44
C LEU A 44 10.04 3.47 -9.72
N PHE A 45 10.29 4.78 -9.75
CA PHE A 45 9.29 5.74 -10.17
C PHE A 45 8.90 5.54 -11.64
N LEU A 46 9.86 5.28 -12.54
CA LEU A 46 9.56 4.94 -13.93
C LEU A 46 8.76 3.64 -14.05
N VAL A 47 9.11 2.61 -13.28
CA VAL A 47 8.33 1.37 -13.21
C VAL A 47 6.90 1.66 -12.75
N PHE A 48 6.71 2.47 -11.71
CA PHE A 48 5.40 2.91 -11.25
C PHE A 48 4.62 3.67 -12.34
N VAL A 49 5.25 4.58 -13.08
CA VAL A 49 4.59 5.30 -14.18
C VAL A 49 4.12 4.32 -15.26
N VAL A 50 4.95 3.34 -15.64
CA VAL A 50 4.58 2.33 -16.64
C VAL A 50 3.40 1.48 -16.17
N THR A 51 3.45 0.96 -14.94
CA THR A 51 2.36 0.13 -14.39
C THR A 51 1.08 0.95 -14.24
N LEU A 52 1.19 2.21 -13.80
CA LEU A 52 0.07 3.13 -13.68
C LEU A 52 -0.59 3.38 -15.04
N VAL A 53 0.19 3.65 -16.09
CA VAL A 53 -0.35 3.84 -17.44
C VAL A 53 -1.11 2.61 -17.92
N VAL A 54 -0.60 1.40 -17.65
CA VAL A 54 -1.30 0.14 -17.97
C VAL A 54 -2.65 0.06 -17.23
N GLN A 55 -2.66 0.38 -15.93
CA GLN A 55 -3.89 0.38 -15.12
C GLN A 55 -4.91 1.41 -15.59
N LEU A 56 -4.48 2.64 -15.89
CA LEU A 56 -5.36 3.72 -16.36
C LEU A 56 -5.99 3.38 -17.72
N ARG A 57 -5.23 2.71 -18.60
CA ARG A 57 -5.70 2.26 -19.93
C ARG A 57 -6.62 1.04 -19.87
N SER A 58 -6.62 0.28 -18.76
CA SER A 58 -7.51 -0.87 -18.63
C SER A 58 -8.98 -0.43 -18.64
N ALA A 59 -9.83 -1.14 -19.39
CA ALA A 59 -11.27 -0.86 -19.45
C ALA A 59 -12.07 -1.52 -18.31
N ARG A 60 -11.47 -2.48 -17.59
CA ARG A 60 -12.10 -3.27 -16.51
C ARG A 60 -11.12 -3.47 -15.36
N TYR A 61 -11.65 -3.74 -14.17
CA TYR A 61 -10.83 -4.17 -13.03
C TYR A 61 -10.06 -5.45 -13.39
N ASN A 62 -8.74 -5.38 -13.24
CA ASN A 62 -7.85 -6.52 -13.31
C ASN A 62 -7.02 -6.54 -12.02
N PRO A 63 -7.17 -7.56 -11.17
CA PRO A 63 -6.43 -7.67 -9.92
C PRO A 63 -4.91 -7.55 -10.12
N PHE A 64 -4.36 -8.16 -11.17
CA PHE A 64 -2.92 -8.13 -11.43
C PHE A 64 -2.44 -6.70 -11.73
N PHE A 65 -3.14 -5.96 -12.57
CA PHE A 65 -2.75 -4.57 -12.88
C PHE A 65 -2.83 -3.69 -11.64
N TYR A 66 -3.94 -3.77 -10.89
CA TYR A 66 -4.13 -2.99 -9.68
C TYR A 66 -3.04 -3.30 -8.63
N TRP A 67 -2.81 -4.57 -8.30
CA TRP A 67 -1.82 -4.96 -7.29
C TRP A 67 -0.38 -4.69 -7.74
N THR A 68 -0.09 -4.79 -9.04
CA THR A 68 1.22 -4.40 -9.57
C THR A 68 1.45 -2.90 -9.42
N VAL A 69 0.43 -2.06 -9.70
CA VAL A 69 0.54 -0.62 -9.44
C VAL A 69 0.77 -0.38 -7.95
N ILE A 70 -0.06 -0.95 -7.07
CA ILE A 70 0.07 -0.82 -5.60
C ILE A 70 1.47 -1.20 -5.12
N LEU A 71 2.02 -2.31 -5.59
CA LEU A 71 3.38 -2.73 -5.24
C LEU A 71 4.41 -1.73 -5.76
N SER A 72 4.35 -1.36 -7.04
CA SER A 72 5.31 -0.42 -7.65
C SER A 72 5.27 0.97 -7.03
N THR A 73 4.09 1.50 -6.68
CA THR A 73 3.98 2.77 -5.96
C THR A 73 4.49 2.66 -4.53
N SER A 74 4.37 1.49 -3.88
CA SER A 74 4.93 1.29 -2.55
C SER A 74 6.46 1.28 -2.58
N MET A 75 7.06 0.59 -3.55
CA MET A 75 8.53 0.58 -3.75
C MET A 75 9.07 1.96 -4.12
N ALA A 76 8.38 2.67 -5.02
CA ALA A 76 8.72 4.05 -5.37
C ALA A 76 8.59 4.97 -4.15
N GLY A 77 7.50 4.83 -3.37
CA GLY A 77 7.27 5.60 -2.15
C GLY A 77 8.38 5.43 -1.11
N THR A 78 8.85 4.19 -0.87
CA THR A 78 9.98 3.92 0.03
C THR A 78 11.22 4.67 -0.40
N THR A 79 11.64 4.46 -1.65
CA THR A 79 12.90 5.04 -2.12
C THR A 79 12.84 6.55 -2.27
N MET A 80 11.67 7.12 -2.57
CA MET A 80 11.44 8.56 -2.51
C MET A 80 11.56 9.10 -1.08
N SER A 81 10.98 8.40 -0.10
CA SER A 81 11.07 8.78 1.32
C SER A 81 12.51 8.75 1.81
N ASP A 82 13.22 7.65 1.56
CA ASP A 82 14.61 7.49 1.91
C ASP A 82 15.48 8.56 1.27
N PHE A 83 15.29 8.82 -0.03
CA PHE A 83 16.02 9.87 -0.73
C PHE A 83 15.73 11.27 -0.16
N MET A 84 14.51 11.56 0.28
CA MET A 84 14.18 12.85 0.91
C MET A 84 14.83 12.99 2.29
N ASN A 85 14.77 11.95 3.12
CA ASN A 85 15.02 12.06 4.55
C ASN A 85 16.45 11.70 4.94
N ARG A 86 17.08 10.75 4.23
CA ARG A 86 18.41 10.25 4.56
C ARG A 86 19.49 11.15 3.98
N ASP A 87 20.64 11.15 4.62
CA ASP A 87 21.84 11.89 4.22
C ASP A 87 23.02 10.93 4.00
N ALA A 88 24.19 11.49 3.71
CA ALA A 88 25.43 10.73 3.58
C ALA A 88 26.11 10.41 4.94
N SER A 89 25.37 10.42 6.05
CA SER A 89 25.94 10.12 7.36
C SER A 89 26.18 8.61 7.56
N THR A 90 27.03 8.30 8.53
CA THR A 90 27.30 6.92 8.98
C THR A 90 26.07 6.22 9.57
N LYS A 91 24.97 6.96 9.81
CA LYS A 91 23.70 6.37 10.25
C LYS A 91 23.08 5.50 9.16
N TYR A 92 23.18 5.93 7.90
CA TYR A 92 22.53 5.29 6.75
C TYR A 92 23.51 4.62 5.78
N LEU A 93 24.79 4.98 5.84
CA LEU A 93 25.85 4.31 5.09
C LEU A 93 26.40 3.13 5.89
N SER A 94 26.60 1.99 5.23
CA SER A 94 27.29 0.84 5.85
C SER A 94 28.71 1.23 6.28
N ASN A 95 29.16 0.70 7.43
CA ASN A 95 30.47 1.00 8.01
C ASN A 95 31.59 0.93 6.97
N GLY A 96 32.26 2.07 6.74
CA GLY A 96 33.38 2.21 5.80
C GLY A 96 33.02 2.66 4.39
N THR A 97 31.74 2.85 4.08
CA THR A 97 31.29 3.32 2.74
C THR A 97 31.08 4.82 2.75
N THR A 98 31.71 5.55 1.83
CA THR A 98 31.54 7.01 1.66
C THR A 98 30.40 7.39 0.72
N ARG A 99 29.80 6.39 0.05
CA ARG A 99 28.70 6.54 -0.91
C ARG A 99 27.93 5.23 -1.04
N LEU A 100 26.60 5.31 -1.11
CA LEU A 100 25.71 4.24 -1.53
C LEU A 100 25.38 4.44 -3.01
N GLY A 101 25.90 3.56 -3.87
CA GLY A 101 25.59 3.54 -5.30
C GLY A 101 25.88 4.84 -6.06
N TRP A 102 25.01 5.13 -7.04
CA TRP A 102 25.18 6.23 -7.99
C TRP A 102 24.26 7.42 -7.68
N GLY A 103 24.83 8.63 -7.75
CA GLY A 103 24.12 9.89 -7.53
C GLY A 103 24.15 10.40 -6.08
N PRO A 104 23.35 11.44 -5.77
CA PRO A 104 23.22 11.96 -4.41
C PRO A 104 22.70 10.90 -3.44
N GLN A 105 23.16 10.96 -2.18
CA GLN A 105 22.82 9.99 -1.14
C GLN A 105 21.46 10.24 -0.50
N GLY A 106 20.90 11.41 -0.74
CA GLY A 106 19.64 11.87 -0.19
C GLY A 106 19.75 13.36 0.14
N LEU A 107 18.61 13.98 0.40
CA LEU A 107 18.51 15.41 0.65
C LEU A 107 18.83 15.77 2.10
N GLY A 108 18.83 14.79 3.00
CA GLY A 108 19.14 14.99 4.41
C GLY A 108 18.13 15.87 5.15
N LEU A 109 16.86 15.87 4.72
CA LEU A 109 15.83 16.69 5.37
C LEU A 109 15.54 16.24 6.80
N GLY A 110 15.71 14.95 7.10
CA GLY A 110 15.22 14.34 8.33
C GLY A 110 13.77 13.89 8.21
N TYR A 111 13.44 12.81 8.93
CA TYR A 111 12.09 12.22 8.88
C TYR A 111 10.97 13.15 9.38
N PRO A 112 11.13 13.96 10.45
CA PRO A 112 10.07 14.87 10.89
C PRO A 112 9.70 15.91 9.82
N GLU A 113 10.70 16.57 9.23
CA GLU A 113 10.55 17.60 8.21
C GLU A 113 9.96 17.01 6.92
N GLY A 114 10.50 15.87 6.47
CA GLY A 114 9.97 15.17 5.30
C GLY A 114 8.53 14.70 5.50
N ALA A 115 8.19 14.17 6.67
CA ALA A 115 6.82 13.79 7.00
C ALA A 115 5.89 15.01 7.02
N ALA A 116 6.31 16.15 7.57
CA ALA A 116 5.52 17.38 7.57
C ALA A 116 5.21 17.86 6.14
N ILE A 117 6.21 17.89 5.26
CA ILE A 117 6.04 18.24 3.84
C ILE A 117 5.04 17.30 3.16
N LEU A 118 5.17 15.99 3.39
CA LEU A 118 4.33 14.98 2.77
C LEU A 118 2.89 15.01 3.32
N ILE A 119 2.69 15.31 4.60
CA ILE A 119 1.37 15.58 5.19
C ILE A 119 0.74 16.79 4.52
N SER A 120 1.46 17.90 4.40
CA SER A 120 0.94 19.10 3.73
C SER A 120 0.55 18.81 2.29
N LEU A 121 1.39 18.09 1.54
CA LEU A 121 1.09 17.70 0.16
C LEU A 121 -0.14 16.79 0.06
N LEU A 122 -0.27 15.81 0.94
CA LEU A 122 -1.43 14.91 0.97
C LEU A 122 -2.73 15.67 1.28
N LEU A 123 -2.68 16.60 2.23
CA LEU A 123 -3.83 17.46 2.57
C LEU A 123 -4.22 18.37 1.40
N LEU A 124 -3.25 18.91 0.66
CA LEU A 124 -3.52 19.70 -0.55
C LEU A 124 -4.16 18.85 -1.65
N ILE A 125 -3.71 17.61 -1.85
CA ILE A 125 -4.33 16.67 -2.80
C ILE A 125 -5.78 16.38 -2.40
N PHE A 126 -6.03 16.07 -1.12
CA PHE A 126 -7.39 15.82 -0.64
C PHE A 126 -8.28 17.07 -0.69
N LEU A 127 -7.73 18.26 -0.45
CA LEU A 127 -8.46 19.51 -0.61
C LEU A 127 -8.83 19.73 -2.08
N GLY A 128 -7.87 19.60 -3.00
CA GLY A 128 -8.12 19.69 -4.45
C GLY A 128 -9.13 18.67 -4.93
N TRP A 129 -9.07 17.43 -4.41
CA TRP A 129 -10.05 16.40 -4.70
C TRP A 129 -11.44 16.78 -4.18
N LYS A 130 -11.55 17.25 -2.94
CA LYS A 130 -12.83 17.73 -2.38
C LYS A 130 -13.42 18.88 -3.20
N LEU A 131 -12.59 19.84 -3.62
CA LEU A 131 -13.02 20.98 -4.44
C LEU A 131 -13.44 20.57 -5.86
N SER A 132 -12.92 19.46 -6.38
CA SER A 132 -13.32 18.94 -7.71
C SER A 132 -14.72 18.32 -7.74
N GLY A 133 -15.33 18.05 -6.59
CA GLY A 133 -16.64 17.38 -6.49
C GLY A 133 -16.61 15.88 -6.82
N MET A 134 -15.44 15.29 -7.06
CA MET A 134 -15.31 13.86 -7.35
C MET A 134 -15.46 13.00 -6.09
N THR A 135 -15.99 11.80 -6.26
CA THR A 135 -16.20 10.83 -5.15
C THR A 135 -14.87 10.38 -4.55
N PHE A 136 -14.85 10.25 -3.22
CA PHE A 136 -13.78 9.59 -2.45
C PHE A 136 -14.02 8.08 -2.28
N GLN A 137 -15.17 7.57 -2.75
CA GLN A 137 -15.48 6.15 -2.72
C GLN A 137 -14.73 5.44 -3.84
N ILE A 138 -13.77 4.60 -3.46
CA ILE A 138 -12.91 3.85 -4.38
C ILE A 138 -13.69 3.07 -5.43
N THR A 139 -14.79 2.43 -5.06
CA THR A 139 -15.59 1.60 -5.97
C THR A 139 -16.33 2.41 -7.05
N GLU A 140 -16.39 3.73 -6.92
CA GLU A 140 -17.10 4.65 -7.82
C GLU A 140 -16.16 5.52 -8.66
N ILE A 141 -14.84 5.40 -8.48
CA ILE A 141 -13.86 6.16 -9.27
C ILE A 141 -13.79 5.54 -10.67
N VAL A 142 -14.41 6.22 -11.65
CA VAL A 142 -14.49 5.75 -13.04
C VAL A 142 -13.98 6.77 -14.07
N THR A 143 -13.62 7.98 -13.63
CA THR A 143 -13.11 9.05 -14.51
C THR A 143 -11.60 9.13 -14.44
N PHE A 144 -10.94 9.49 -15.54
CA PHE A 144 -9.48 9.67 -15.56
C PHE A 144 -9.00 10.70 -14.53
N ARG A 145 -9.74 11.81 -14.36
CA ARG A 145 -9.41 12.84 -13.35
C ARG A 145 -9.49 12.28 -11.93
N GLY A 146 -10.51 11.47 -11.63
CA GLY A 146 -10.66 10.81 -10.33
C GLY A 146 -9.56 9.78 -10.10
N GLU A 147 -9.22 8.98 -11.11
CA GLU A 147 -8.10 8.03 -11.04
C GLU A 147 -6.76 8.75 -10.83
N ALA A 148 -6.52 9.87 -11.51
CA ALA A 148 -5.29 10.65 -11.34
C ALA A 148 -5.15 11.20 -9.91
N LEU A 149 -6.22 11.74 -9.31
CA LEU A 149 -6.21 12.18 -7.92
C LEU A 149 -6.01 11.02 -6.95
N PHE A 150 -6.70 9.91 -7.19
CA PHE A 150 -6.54 8.68 -6.41
C PHE A 150 -5.08 8.23 -6.38
N TRP A 151 -4.47 8.02 -7.54
CA TRP A 151 -3.10 7.54 -7.63
C TRP A 151 -2.07 8.55 -7.14
N SER A 152 -2.33 9.85 -7.28
CA SER A 152 -1.50 10.90 -6.67
C SER A 152 -1.55 10.83 -5.14
N ALA A 153 -2.74 10.70 -4.57
CA ALA A 153 -2.92 10.51 -3.13
C ALA A 153 -2.24 9.22 -2.64
N ILE A 154 -2.32 8.13 -3.42
CA ILE A 154 -1.66 6.86 -3.08
C ILE A 154 -0.13 7.03 -3.06
N LEU A 155 0.45 7.64 -4.10
CA LEU A 155 1.90 7.85 -4.16
C LEU A 155 2.40 8.67 -2.97
N VAL A 156 1.79 9.83 -2.72
CA VAL A 156 2.18 10.70 -1.61
C VAL A 156 1.94 10.04 -0.26
N SER A 157 0.84 9.31 -0.11
CA SER A 157 0.59 8.51 1.09
C SER A 157 1.62 7.40 1.30
N ASN A 158 2.13 6.79 0.23
CA ASN A 158 3.14 5.75 0.32
C ASN A 158 4.48 6.32 0.76
N THR A 159 4.88 7.46 0.20
CA THR A 159 6.09 8.18 0.62
C THR A 159 5.95 8.68 2.06
N LEU A 160 4.81 9.28 2.41
CA LEU A 160 4.51 9.71 3.78
C LEU A 160 4.60 8.54 4.75
N GLY A 161 4.04 7.39 4.37
CA GLY A 161 3.96 6.26 5.26
C GLY A 161 5.32 5.64 5.56
N THR A 162 6.24 5.57 4.60
CA THR A 162 7.64 5.20 4.88
C THR A 162 8.29 6.25 5.78
N SER A 163 8.16 7.55 5.46
CA SER A 163 8.75 8.62 6.29
C SER A 163 8.28 8.55 7.75
N MET A 164 7.00 8.28 7.95
CA MET A 164 6.40 8.12 9.28
C MET A 164 6.79 6.80 9.94
N GLY A 165 6.86 5.69 9.19
CA GLY A 165 7.28 4.39 9.71
C GLY A 165 8.73 4.42 10.21
N ASP A 166 9.62 4.98 9.42
CA ASP A 166 11.02 5.15 9.77
C ASP A 166 11.20 6.19 10.88
N PHE A 167 10.39 7.25 10.91
CA PHE A 167 10.36 8.17 12.04
C PHE A 167 10.02 7.43 13.35
N LEU A 168 8.95 6.63 13.33
CA LEU A 168 8.53 5.83 14.49
C LEU A 168 9.63 4.84 14.91
N SER A 169 10.29 4.23 13.94
CA SER A 169 11.30 3.20 14.22
C SER A 169 12.65 3.77 14.67
N ASP A 170 13.18 4.75 13.96
CA ASP A 170 14.56 5.20 14.10
C ASP A 170 14.72 6.50 14.92
N SER A 171 13.67 7.30 15.05
CA SER A 171 13.78 8.67 15.58
C SER A 171 12.89 8.93 16.80
N SER A 172 11.76 8.24 16.93
CA SER A 172 10.79 8.49 18.02
C SER A 172 11.17 7.83 19.35
N GLY A 173 12.09 6.87 19.34
CA GLY A 173 12.45 6.03 20.50
C GLY A 173 11.57 4.81 20.71
N LEU A 174 10.55 4.57 19.87
CA LEU A 174 9.67 3.39 19.96
C LEU A 174 10.32 2.11 19.42
N GLY A 175 11.29 2.22 18.52
CA GLY A 175 11.86 1.08 17.80
C GLY A 175 10.87 0.41 16.85
N TYR A 176 11.32 -0.62 16.13
CA TYR A 176 10.51 -1.29 15.11
C TYR A 176 9.23 -1.93 15.68
N LEU A 177 9.35 -2.69 16.78
CA LEU A 177 8.20 -3.33 17.44
C LEU A 177 7.22 -2.30 18.03
N GLY A 178 7.72 -1.26 18.71
CA GLY A 178 6.87 -0.22 19.29
C GLY A 178 6.12 0.58 18.23
N GLY A 179 6.81 0.92 17.13
CA GLY A 179 6.19 1.57 15.97
C GLY A 179 5.09 0.71 15.34
N ALA A 180 5.39 -0.57 15.07
CA ALA A 180 4.40 -1.50 14.52
C ALA A 180 3.19 -1.70 15.45
N ALA A 181 3.42 -1.82 16.77
CA ALA A 181 2.37 -1.96 17.77
C ALA A 181 1.48 -0.72 17.85
N LEU A 182 2.06 0.49 17.82
CA LEU A 182 1.31 1.74 17.83
C LEU A 182 0.39 1.84 16.62
N VAL A 183 0.92 1.63 15.41
CA VAL A 183 0.12 1.74 14.17
C VAL A 183 -0.96 0.66 14.12
N THR A 184 -0.65 -0.56 14.56
CA THR A 184 -1.65 -1.64 14.68
C THR A 184 -2.76 -1.26 15.67
N GLY A 185 -2.42 -0.69 16.82
CA GLY A 185 -3.38 -0.19 17.81
C GLY A 185 -4.30 0.88 17.22
N LEU A 186 -3.76 1.83 16.47
CA LEU A 186 -4.54 2.85 15.77
C LEU A 186 -5.48 2.23 14.74
N LEU A 187 -5.03 1.25 13.95
CA LEU A 187 -5.89 0.54 13.01
C LEU A 187 -7.04 -0.20 13.72
N LEU A 188 -6.78 -0.82 14.88
CA LEU A 188 -7.84 -1.46 15.68
C LEU A 188 -8.87 -0.44 16.17
N VAL A 189 -8.43 0.74 16.61
CA VAL A 189 -9.34 1.84 16.98
C VAL A 189 -10.22 2.23 15.79
N LEU A 190 -9.67 2.34 14.58
CA LEU A 190 -10.46 2.64 13.38
C LEU A 190 -11.49 1.57 13.09
N VAL A 191 -11.17 0.29 13.27
CA VAL A 191 -12.12 -0.83 13.12
C VAL A 191 -13.27 -0.71 14.13
N LEU A 192 -12.98 -0.32 15.38
CA LEU A 192 -14.01 -0.09 16.39
C LEU A 192 -14.90 1.11 16.01
N LEU A 193 -14.31 2.17 15.47
CA LEU A 193 -15.03 3.36 15.01
C LEU A 193 -15.94 3.10 13.80
N MET A 194 -15.74 2.03 13.04
CA MET A 194 -16.65 1.66 11.93
C MET A 194 -18.09 1.39 12.40
N LYS A 195 -18.29 1.10 13.69
CA LYS A 195 -19.62 0.90 14.27
C LYS A 195 -20.29 2.20 14.73
N VAL A 196 -19.58 3.33 14.68
CA VAL A 196 -20.05 4.63 15.17
C VAL A 196 -20.73 5.39 14.01
N PRO A 197 -22.05 5.62 14.05
CA PRO A 197 -22.79 6.24 12.93
C PRO A 197 -22.36 7.66 12.59
N ALA A 198 -21.76 8.38 13.56
CA ALA A 198 -21.32 9.75 13.39
C ALA A 198 -20.07 9.91 12.52
N VAL A 199 -19.30 8.83 12.30
CA VAL A 199 -18.04 8.90 11.55
C VAL A 199 -18.23 8.31 10.15
N PRO A 200 -17.96 9.07 9.06
CA PRO A 200 -18.07 8.54 7.71
C PRO A 200 -17.09 7.38 7.47
N ASN A 201 -17.58 6.22 7.04
CA ASN A 201 -16.74 5.06 6.71
C ASN A 201 -15.70 5.36 5.62
N VAL A 202 -16.00 6.29 4.71
CA VAL A 202 -15.04 6.77 3.69
C VAL A 202 -13.83 7.44 4.34
N LEU A 203 -14.05 8.25 5.39
CA LEU A 203 -12.96 8.89 6.13
C LEU A 203 -12.12 7.84 6.86
N LEU A 204 -12.76 6.91 7.58
CA LEU A 204 -12.07 5.82 8.28
C LEU A 204 -11.24 4.97 7.32
N PHE A 205 -11.80 4.67 6.14
CA PHE A 205 -11.11 3.97 5.08
C PHE A 205 -9.82 4.69 4.68
N TRP A 206 -9.87 6.00 4.40
CA TRP A 206 -8.68 6.75 3.98
C TRP A 206 -7.63 6.84 5.08
N ILE A 207 -8.02 7.03 6.33
CA ILE A 207 -7.09 7.03 7.46
C ILE A 207 -6.42 5.65 7.59
N ALA A 208 -7.21 4.56 7.58
CA ALA A 208 -6.67 3.21 7.63
C ALA A 208 -5.76 2.92 6.42
N PHE A 209 -6.17 3.39 5.24
CA PHE A 209 -5.39 3.25 4.02
C PHE A 209 -4.02 3.92 4.16
N VAL A 210 -3.95 5.14 4.68
CA VAL A 210 -2.67 5.82 4.92
C VAL A 210 -1.86 5.08 5.99
N LEU A 211 -2.46 4.68 7.12
CA LEU A 211 -1.78 4.02 8.24
C LEU A 211 -1.24 2.62 7.93
N THR A 212 -1.80 1.89 6.96
CA THR A 212 -1.22 0.60 6.53
C THR A 212 0.18 0.73 5.93
N ARG A 213 0.58 1.93 5.47
CA ARG A 213 1.92 2.14 4.92
C ARG A 213 3.00 2.23 6.02
N PRO A 214 2.87 3.09 7.05
CA PRO A 214 3.77 3.05 8.22
C PRO A 214 3.86 1.66 8.85
N LEU A 215 2.74 0.94 8.94
CA LEU A 215 2.76 -0.45 9.41
C LEU A 215 3.64 -1.34 8.52
N GLY A 216 3.46 -1.27 7.21
CA GLY A 216 4.27 -2.03 6.26
C GLY A 216 5.76 -1.67 6.34
N ALA A 217 6.10 -0.39 6.51
CA ALA A 217 7.49 0.07 6.64
C ALA A 217 8.13 -0.46 7.94
N THR A 218 7.50 -0.20 9.09
CA THR A 218 7.96 -0.70 10.39
C THR A 218 8.05 -2.22 10.46
N ALA A 219 7.10 -2.95 9.87
CA ALA A 219 7.16 -4.40 9.78
C ALA A 219 8.27 -4.87 8.83
N GLY A 220 8.49 -4.20 7.70
CA GLY A 220 9.55 -4.53 6.76
C GLY A 220 10.93 -4.35 7.39
N ASP A 221 11.13 -3.25 8.10
CA ASP A 221 12.35 -2.99 8.86
C ASP A 221 12.54 -3.98 10.00
N LEU A 222 11.48 -4.30 10.75
CA LEU A 222 11.54 -5.34 11.77
C LEU A 222 12.04 -6.67 11.20
N LEU A 223 11.61 -7.07 10.01
CA LEU A 223 12.06 -8.32 9.40
C LEU A 223 13.53 -8.25 8.94
N THR A 224 13.95 -7.13 8.35
CA THR A 224 15.20 -7.04 7.59
C THR A 224 16.39 -6.49 8.35
N LYS A 225 16.19 -5.58 9.31
CA LYS A 225 17.27 -4.86 9.99
C LYS A 225 17.98 -5.75 11.02
N PRO A 226 19.26 -5.45 11.38
CA PRO A 226 20.02 -6.24 12.34
C PRO A 226 19.38 -6.30 13.73
N THR A 227 19.60 -7.40 14.44
CA THR A 227 19.16 -7.61 15.84
C THR A 227 19.69 -6.54 16.79
N ALA A 228 20.90 -6.04 16.55
CA ALA A 228 21.49 -4.95 17.32
C ALA A 228 20.68 -3.63 17.25
N LYS A 229 19.86 -3.44 16.21
CA LYS A 229 18.93 -2.30 16.08
C LYS A 229 17.49 -2.64 16.46
N GLY A 230 17.22 -3.89 16.89
CA GLY A 230 15.90 -4.38 17.25
C GLY A 230 15.12 -5.08 16.12
N GLY A 231 15.77 -5.38 14.99
CA GLY A 231 15.19 -6.19 13.91
C GLY A 231 15.43 -7.70 14.07
N LEU A 232 14.96 -8.50 13.11
CA LEU A 232 15.07 -9.96 13.09
C LEU A 232 16.23 -10.48 12.22
N ASP A 233 16.93 -9.59 11.52
CA ASP A 233 18.11 -9.89 10.70
C ASP A 233 17.87 -10.97 9.62
N LEU A 234 16.64 -11.03 9.08
CA LEU A 234 16.29 -11.97 7.99
C LEU A 234 16.82 -11.51 6.61
N GLY A 235 17.29 -10.26 6.53
CA GLY A 235 17.81 -9.65 5.32
C GLY A 235 16.73 -9.32 4.27
N THR A 236 17.03 -8.32 3.44
CA THR A 236 16.12 -7.83 2.40
C THR A 236 15.77 -8.89 1.35
N GLN A 237 16.74 -9.71 0.92
CA GLN A 237 16.54 -10.74 -0.10
C GLN A 237 15.54 -11.81 0.32
N GLY A 238 15.75 -12.40 1.51
CA GLY A 238 14.90 -13.45 2.05
C GLY A 238 13.49 -12.93 2.37
N SER A 239 13.40 -11.79 3.07
CA SER A 239 12.11 -11.17 3.39
C SER A 239 11.32 -10.80 2.13
N SER A 240 11.98 -10.18 1.13
CA SER A 240 11.32 -9.82 -0.14
C SER A 240 10.81 -11.05 -0.88
N ALA A 241 11.61 -12.13 -0.97
CA ALA A 241 11.22 -13.34 -1.68
C ALA A 241 10.00 -14.01 -1.04
N VAL A 242 9.96 -14.11 0.29
CA VAL A 242 8.82 -14.69 1.03
C VAL A 242 7.57 -13.82 0.87
N LEU A 243 7.69 -12.50 1.05
CA LEU A 243 6.56 -11.59 0.91
C LEU A 243 6.02 -11.56 -0.53
N LEU A 244 6.90 -11.65 -1.52
CA LEU A 244 6.53 -11.79 -2.94
C LEU A 244 5.74 -13.08 -3.17
N ALA A 245 6.23 -14.22 -2.66
CA ALA A 245 5.54 -15.50 -2.77
C ALA A 245 4.17 -15.49 -2.08
N VAL A 246 4.06 -14.88 -0.90
CA VAL A 246 2.79 -14.69 -0.19
C VAL A 246 1.84 -13.82 -1.00
N LEU A 247 2.30 -12.70 -1.54
CA LEU A 247 1.47 -11.79 -2.32
C LEU A 247 0.95 -12.48 -3.60
N PHE A 248 1.82 -13.17 -4.34
CA PHE A 248 1.40 -13.94 -5.51
C PHE A 248 0.44 -15.08 -5.17
N GLY A 249 0.67 -15.80 -4.07
CA GLY A 249 -0.23 -16.84 -3.58
C GLY A 249 -1.62 -16.30 -3.24
N LEU A 250 -1.69 -15.16 -2.55
CA LEU A 250 -2.95 -14.48 -2.21
C LEU A 250 -3.67 -13.97 -3.46
N MET A 251 -2.94 -13.37 -4.40
CA MET A 251 -3.51 -12.92 -5.69
C MET A 251 -4.07 -14.09 -6.50
N ALA A 252 -3.31 -15.19 -6.61
CA ALA A 252 -3.75 -16.39 -7.32
C ALA A 252 -4.98 -17.02 -6.66
N TYR A 253 -5.00 -17.11 -5.32
CA TYR A 253 -6.16 -17.59 -4.57
C TYR A 253 -7.39 -16.70 -4.78
N ALA A 254 -7.25 -15.38 -4.68
CA ALA A 254 -8.34 -14.44 -4.91
C ALA A 254 -8.89 -14.58 -6.33
N HIS A 255 -8.02 -14.66 -7.34
CA HIS A 255 -8.40 -14.85 -8.73
C HIS A 255 -9.15 -16.18 -8.96
N LEU A 256 -8.67 -17.28 -8.38
CA LEU A 256 -9.34 -18.58 -8.48
C LEU A 256 -10.71 -18.58 -7.79
N LYS A 257 -10.84 -17.91 -6.64
CA LYS A 257 -12.10 -17.78 -5.92
C LYS A 257 -13.13 -16.97 -6.72
N GLU A 258 -12.71 -15.85 -7.31
CA GLU A 258 -13.56 -15.04 -8.19
C GLU A 258 -14.02 -15.83 -9.42
N ARG A 259 -13.12 -16.57 -10.07
CA ARG A 259 -13.49 -17.42 -11.22
C ARG A 259 -14.45 -18.55 -10.83
N ARG A 260 -14.27 -19.18 -9.65
CA ARG A 260 -15.17 -20.22 -9.16
C ARG A 260 -16.56 -19.66 -8.81
N ALA A 261 -16.63 -18.48 -8.19
CA ALA A 261 -17.90 -17.81 -7.91
C ALA A 261 -18.65 -17.43 -9.19
N ALA A 262 -17.93 -16.99 -10.24
CA ALA A 262 -18.51 -16.70 -11.55
C ALA A 262 -18.90 -17.95 -12.37
N ALA A 263 -18.35 -19.12 -12.03
CA ALA A 263 -18.63 -20.40 -12.69
C ALA A 263 -19.65 -21.27 -11.95
N ALA A 264 -20.08 -20.87 -10.75
CA ALA A 264 -21.15 -21.54 -10.04
C ALA A 264 -22.47 -21.32 -10.80
N PRO A 265 -23.22 -22.37 -11.17
CA PRO A 265 -24.55 -22.20 -11.75
C PRO A 265 -25.41 -21.43 -10.76
N GLU A 266 -26.11 -20.39 -11.21
CA GLU A 266 -27.22 -19.84 -10.45
C GLU A 266 -28.13 -21.02 -10.10
N ALA A 267 -28.25 -21.34 -8.81
CA ALA A 267 -29.32 -22.19 -8.34
C ALA A 267 -30.60 -21.45 -8.70
N GLY A 268 -31.20 -21.85 -9.84
CA GLY A 268 -32.42 -21.25 -10.34
C GLY A 268 -33.48 -21.26 -9.24
N PRO A 269 -34.38 -20.26 -9.21
CA PRO A 269 -35.46 -20.24 -8.23
C PRO A 269 -36.16 -21.60 -8.28
N GLU A 270 -36.21 -22.26 -7.11
CA GLU A 270 -36.96 -23.50 -6.94
C GLU A 270 -38.30 -23.31 -7.63
N ALA A 271 -38.55 -24.16 -8.64
CA ALA A 271 -39.80 -24.18 -9.37
C ALA A 271 -40.91 -24.31 -8.33
N GLU A 272 -41.60 -23.20 -8.12
CA GLU A 272 -42.84 -23.11 -7.38
C GLU A 272 -43.72 -24.24 -7.91
N ALA A 273 -43.94 -25.25 -7.07
CA ALA A 273 -44.73 -26.41 -7.41
C ALA A 273 -46.13 -25.91 -7.78
N VAL A 274 -46.39 -25.82 -9.08
CA VAL A 274 -47.71 -25.57 -9.65
C VAL A 274 -48.60 -26.70 -9.17
N GLN A 275 -49.35 -26.44 -8.09
CA GLN A 275 -50.48 -27.29 -7.71
C GLN A 275 -51.45 -27.28 -8.89
N PRO A 276 -51.83 -28.44 -9.45
CA PRO A 276 -52.85 -28.48 -10.46
C PRO A 276 -54.16 -28.04 -9.79
N GLN A 277 -54.71 -26.93 -10.27
CA GLN A 277 -56.11 -26.57 -10.07
C GLN A 277 -56.96 -27.80 -10.40
N ARG A 278 -57.56 -28.40 -9.36
CA ARG A 278 -58.67 -29.33 -9.55
C ARG A 278 -59.82 -28.52 -10.12
N ALA A 279 -60.10 -28.75 -11.40
CA ALA A 279 -61.34 -28.34 -12.03
C ALA A 279 -62.52 -29.01 -11.29
N ASP A 280 -63.49 -28.18 -10.95
CA ASP A 280 -64.83 -28.60 -10.54
C ASP A 280 -65.43 -29.57 -11.56
N HIS A 281 -66.01 -30.65 -11.06
CA HIS A 281 -67.17 -31.26 -11.69
C HIS A 281 -68.08 -31.95 -10.65
N ARG A 282 -69.26 -31.34 -10.51
CA ARG A 282 -70.55 -31.82 -9.96
C ARG A 282 -70.84 -31.57 -8.49
#